data_AF-A0AAW1QEF7-F1
#
_entry.id   AF-A0AAW1QEF7-F1
#
_cell.length_a   1.000
_cell.length_b   1.000
_cell.length_c   1.000
_cell.angle_alpha   90.00
_cell.angle_beta   90.00
_cell.angle_gamma   90.00
#
_symmetry.space_group_name_H-M   'P 1'
#
loop_
_entity.id
_entity.type
_entity.pdbx_description
1 polymer ?
#
loop_
_entity_poly.entity_id
_entity_poly.type
_entity_poly.pdbx_seq_one_letter_code
_entity_poly.pdbx_strand_id
1 'polypeptide(L)'
;MLSSSATPSPCTKSSSNYLGTSNSAVAVVEHGLAKVLPVNGKRTTPSIVAFKEDGRVLVGAEAKEQAATNPHNTFYSVKRLIGRRHEHCLLDGLAYSVQPGPDGRAVMECPVKGQTLAPEQVSAYLLRELVSHAKAYLREDVDGAVVTVPAYFDEDQRQATLRAASLAGLQKVQLLQEPVAAAMAYGLGKPFDADTILVFDLGGGTFDVSILDSFEGIVEVLATAGDAQLGGDDFDRAILGLLAQACMEQGGSDPRRSALAVQQLTNCAEQAKVALSSSSQTHIELPGSPGGAQLQVALTRAQFDGLTAHLRARLAPPLRQIARETFVRWVDEAAINGLSTPGPSAVAEPSAEAITSLSAPEAIQAGILMGQVQGLELMDGSYSWDLHQRATGFAGF
;
A
#
# COMPACT_ATOMS: atom_id res chain seq x y z
N MET A 1 35.66 -46.23 -6.97
CA MET A 1 34.21 -46.21 -6.70
C MET A 1 34.06 -46.23 -5.18
N LEU A 2 33.48 -45.28 -4.46
CA LEU A 2 32.63 -44.12 -4.75
C LEU A 2 32.99 -43.01 -3.76
N SER A 3 32.94 -41.78 -4.25
CA SER A 3 32.91 -40.54 -3.48
C SER A 3 31.53 -40.32 -2.84
N SER A 4 31.48 -39.73 -1.65
CA SER A 4 30.54 -38.63 -1.38
C SER A 4 30.94 -37.91 -0.10
N SER A 5 31.67 -36.80 -0.27
CA SER A 5 31.69 -35.69 0.68
C SER A 5 30.35 -34.96 0.55
N ALA A 6 29.49 -35.10 1.55
CA ALA A 6 28.27 -34.31 1.65
C ALA A 6 28.63 -32.85 1.91
N THR A 7 28.42 -32.00 0.90
CA THR A 7 28.33 -30.55 1.07
C THR A 7 27.02 -30.21 1.81
N PRO A 8 27.00 -29.23 2.71
CA PRO A 8 25.78 -28.78 3.35
C PRO A 8 24.84 -28.14 2.31
N SER A 9 23.58 -28.58 2.28
CA SER A 9 22.54 -27.98 1.45
C SER A 9 22.20 -26.56 1.96
N PRO A 10 21.98 -25.58 1.08
CA PRO A 10 21.57 -24.24 1.49
C PRO A 10 20.10 -24.26 1.97
N CYS A 11 19.90 -24.17 3.30
CA CYS A 11 18.65 -23.67 3.89
C CYS A 11 18.46 -22.20 3.46
N THR A 12 17.31 -21.66 3.07
CA THR A 12 15.89 -22.10 3.07
C THR A 12 15.17 -21.20 2.05
N LYS A 13 14.29 -21.74 1.21
CA LYS A 13 13.43 -20.95 0.32
C LYS A 13 12.50 -20.08 1.16
N SER A 14 12.59 -18.76 1.01
CA SER A 14 11.78 -17.77 1.74
C SER A 14 10.61 -17.28 0.89
N SER A 15 9.44 -17.07 1.51
CA SER A 15 8.33 -16.34 0.87
C SER A 15 8.39 -14.85 1.22
N SER A 16 8.07 -13.98 0.28
CA SER A 16 7.91 -12.54 0.53
C SER A 16 6.41 -12.23 0.62
N ASN A 17 5.99 -11.65 1.74
CA ASN A 17 4.61 -11.26 2.00
C ASN A 17 4.50 -9.73 1.99
N TYR A 18 3.70 -9.19 1.09
CA TYR A 18 3.32 -7.77 1.10
C TYR A 18 2.04 -7.60 1.90
N LEU A 19 2.11 -6.87 3.01
CA LEU A 19 0.97 -6.57 3.86
C LEU A 19 0.49 -5.15 3.59
N GLY A 20 -0.44 -4.97 2.65
CA GLY A 20 -1.01 -3.65 2.36
C GLY A 20 -2.23 -3.32 3.22
N THR A 21 -2.63 -2.04 3.21
CA THR A 21 -3.81 -1.58 3.97
C THR A 21 -5.12 -2.14 3.41
N SER A 22 -5.23 -2.23 2.09
CA SER A 22 -6.45 -2.70 1.40
C SER A 22 -6.27 -4.05 0.70
N ASN A 23 -5.07 -4.32 0.19
CA ASN A 23 -4.74 -5.57 -0.49
C ASN A 23 -3.37 -6.05 -0.04
N SER A 24 -3.20 -7.37 0.04
CA SER A 24 -1.95 -8.03 0.34
C SER A 24 -1.59 -9.01 -0.78
N ALA A 25 -0.33 -9.36 -0.89
CA ALA A 25 0.16 -10.30 -1.90
C ALA A 25 1.24 -11.20 -1.31
N VAL A 26 1.41 -12.37 -1.90
CA VAL A 26 2.49 -13.30 -1.54
C VAL A 26 3.27 -13.67 -2.79
N ALA A 27 4.59 -13.67 -2.66
CA ALA A 27 5.52 -14.09 -3.69
C ALA A 27 6.51 -15.12 -3.14
N VAL A 28 7.03 -15.94 -4.02
CA VAL A 28 8.12 -16.89 -3.73
C VAL A 28 9.28 -16.61 -4.66
N VAL A 29 10.49 -16.89 -4.21
CA VAL A 29 11.69 -16.78 -5.06
C VAL A 29 12.04 -18.16 -5.60
N GLU A 30 11.95 -18.32 -6.93
CA GLU A 30 12.32 -19.54 -7.64
C GLU A 30 13.39 -19.20 -8.68
N HIS A 31 14.54 -19.90 -8.64
CA HIS A 31 15.65 -19.68 -9.57
C HIS A 31 16.15 -18.22 -9.62
N GLY A 32 16.12 -17.53 -8.47
CA GLY A 32 16.53 -16.13 -8.36
C GLY A 32 15.50 -15.11 -8.86
N LEU A 33 14.31 -15.56 -9.29
CA LEU A 33 13.24 -14.69 -9.75
C LEU A 33 12.06 -14.73 -8.78
N ALA A 34 11.55 -13.55 -8.42
CA ALA A 34 10.35 -13.43 -7.62
C ALA A 34 9.11 -13.74 -8.47
N LYS A 35 8.23 -14.61 -7.96
CA LYS A 35 6.97 -14.98 -8.58
C LYS A 35 5.82 -14.73 -7.62
N VAL A 36 4.92 -13.82 -7.99
CA VAL A 36 3.67 -13.57 -7.25
C VAL A 36 2.73 -14.76 -7.43
N LEU A 37 2.21 -15.29 -6.33
CA LEU A 37 1.30 -16.42 -6.33
C LEU A 37 -0.16 -15.94 -6.36
N PRO A 38 -1.01 -16.51 -7.23
CA PRO A 38 -2.43 -16.22 -7.21
C PRO A 38 -3.11 -16.90 -6.02
N VAL A 39 -3.90 -16.14 -5.27
CA VAL A 39 -4.82 -16.62 -4.23
C VAL A 39 -6.23 -16.55 -4.80
N ASN A 40 -6.91 -17.70 -4.90
CA ASN A 40 -8.25 -17.81 -5.51
C ASN A 40 -8.33 -17.15 -6.90
N GLY A 41 -7.29 -17.33 -7.71
CA GLY A 41 -7.20 -16.81 -9.08
C GLY A 41 -6.81 -15.32 -9.20
N LYS A 42 -6.59 -14.60 -8.09
CA LYS A 42 -6.15 -13.20 -8.09
C LYS A 42 -4.74 -13.06 -7.52
N ARG A 43 -3.95 -12.14 -8.07
CA ARG A 43 -2.57 -11.86 -7.60
C ARG A 43 -2.52 -11.07 -6.30
N THR A 44 -3.66 -10.58 -5.83
CA THR A 44 -3.81 -9.87 -4.56
C THR A 44 -5.01 -10.42 -3.79
N THR A 45 -4.92 -10.31 -2.47
CA THR A 45 -5.95 -10.73 -1.53
C THR A 45 -6.41 -9.50 -0.73
N PRO A 46 -7.72 -9.20 -0.69
CA PRO A 46 -8.22 -8.13 0.16
C PRO A 46 -7.74 -8.29 1.60
N SER A 47 -7.29 -7.21 2.23
CA SER A 47 -6.77 -7.23 3.60
C SER A 47 -7.91 -7.12 4.61
N ILE A 48 -8.83 -8.09 4.51
CA ILE A 48 -10.10 -8.12 5.24
C ILE A 48 -10.24 -9.48 5.92
N VAL A 49 -10.63 -9.46 7.19
CA VAL A 49 -10.85 -10.66 8.00
C VAL A 49 -12.23 -10.55 8.64
N ALA A 50 -13.05 -11.59 8.53
CA ALA A 50 -14.36 -11.63 9.15
C ALA A 50 -14.52 -12.86 10.05
N PHE A 51 -15.21 -12.68 11.16
CA PHE A 51 -15.55 -13.77 12.08
C PHE A 51 -17.05 -14.06 12.00
N LYS A 52 -17.38 -15.35 11.84
CA LYS A 52 -18.76 -15.83 11.75
C LYS A 52 -19.22 -16.39 13.10
N GLU A 53 -20.52 -16.37 13.33
CA GLU A 53 -21.16 -16.94 14.54
C GLU A 53 -20.88 -18.43 14.71
N ASP A 54 -20.70 -19.16 13.60
CA ASP A 54 -20.37 -20.59 13.59
C ASP A 54 -18.88 -20.88 13.90
N GLY A 55 -18.11 -19.85 14.24
CA GLY A 55 -16.69 -19.96 14.58
C GLY A 55 -15.74 -19.95 13.38
N ARG A 56 -16.25 -19.92 12.14
CA ARG A 56 -15.38 -19.80 10.95
C ARG A 56 -14.76 -18.41 10.86
N VAL A 57 -13.54 -18.37 10.33
CA VAL A 57 -12.83 -17.14 9.98
C VAL A 57 -12.74 -17.08 8.46
N LEU A 58 -13.24 -15.99 7.89
CA LEU A 58 -13.14 -15.70 6.46
C LEU A 58 -12.03 -14.68 6.25
N VAL A 59 -11.27 -14.82 5.17
CA VAL A 59 -10.17 -13.92 4.82
C VAL A 59 -10.30 -13.53 3.35
N GLY A 60 -9.91 -12.31 3.00
CA GLY A 60 -9.83 -11.90 1.60
C GLY A 60 -11.19 -11.66 0.96
N ALA A 61 -11.39 -12.23 -0.23
CA ALA A 61 -12.58 -12.01 -1.03
C ALA A 61 -13.86 -12.46 -0.30
N GLU A 62 -13.83 -13.61 0.37
CA GLU A 62 -14.98 -14.13 1.12
C GLU A 62 -15.38 -13.20 2.27
N ALA A 63 -14.39 -12.66 2.99
CA ALA A 63 -14.63 -11.67 4.04
C ALA A 63 -15.22 -10.37 3.48
N LYS A 64 -14.72 -9.91 2.33
CA LYS A 64 -15.20 -8.72 1.62
C LYS A 64 -16.67 -8.87 1.19
N GLU A 65 -17.04 -10.00 0.62
CA GLU A 65 -18.39 -10.25 0.09
C GLU A 65 -19.47 -10.15 1.18
N GLN A 66 -19.19 -10.66 2.38
CA GLN A 66 -20.15 -10.65 3.48
C GLN A 66 -20.08 -9.41 4.39
N ALA A 67 -19.16 -8.46 4.13
CA ALA A 67 -18.93 -7.32 5.00
C ALA A 67 -20.20 -6.51 5.29
N ALA A 68 -21.10 -6.43 4.32
CA ALA A 68 -22.34 -5.66 4.41
C ALA A 68 -23.35 -6.28 5.39
N THR A 69 -23.38 -7.61 5.53
CA THR A 69 -24.31 -8.33 6.42
C THR A 69 -23.70 -8.67 7.78
N ASN A 70 -22.39 -8.46 7.94
CA ASN A 70 -21.66 -8.69 9.19
C ASN A 70 -20.65 -7.57 9.51
N PRO A 71 -21.07 -6.29 9.51
CA PRO A 71 -20.16 -5.15 9.54
C PRO A 71 -19.31 -5.07 10.81
N HIS A 72 -19.89 -5.40 11.97
CA HIS A 72 -19.22 -5.27 13.27
C HIS A 72 -18.20 -6.38 13.57
N ASN A 73 -18.20 -7.46 12.78
CA ASN A 73 -17.24 -8.56 12.92
C ASN A 73 -16.36 -8.73 11.67
N THR A 74 -16.33 -7.71 10.81
CA THR A 74 -15.52 -7.67 9.59
C THR A 74 -14.52 -6.54 9.69
N PHE A 75 -13.24 -6.90 9.78
CA PHE A 75 -12.14 -5.99 10.05
C PHE A 75 -11.35 -5.74 8.76
N TYR A 76 -11.27 -4.47 8.37
CA TYR A 76 -10.57 -3.96 7.19
C TYR A 76 -9.74 -2.73 7.58
N SER A 77 -8.75 -2.36 6.77
CA SER A 77 -7.84 -1.23 7.05
C SER A 77 -7.10 -1.34 8.39
N VAL A 78 -6.95 -2.56 8.91
CA VAL A 78 -6.33 -2.86 10.23
C VAL A 78 -4.89 -2.37 10.32
N LYS A 79 -4.16 -2.30 9.19
CA LYS A 79 -2.80 -1.73 9.13
C LYS A 79 -2.75 -0.27 9.59
N ARG A 80 -3.86 0.48 9.53
CA ARG A 80 -3.94 1.83 10.10
C ARG A 80 -3.92 1.85 11.62
N LEU A 81 -4.27 0.74 12.28
CA LEU A 81 -4.38 0.61 13.74
C LEU A 81 -3.17 -0.09 14.37
N ILE A 82 -2.43 -0.90 13.59
CA ILE A 82 -1.35 -1.74 14.09
C ILE A 82 -0.26 -0.91 14.78
N GLY A 83 0.10 -1.31 16.01
CA GLY A 83 1.09 -0.64 16.85
C GLY A 83 0.70 0.75 17.38
N ARG A 84 -0.50 1.28 17.06
CA ARG A 84 -0.88 2.64 17.46
C ARG A 84 -1.59 2.68 18.82
N ARG A 85 -1.40 3.80 19.52
CA ARG A 85 -2.26 4.23 20.63
C ARG A 85 -3.63 4.62 20.10
N HIS A 86 -4.69 4.28 20.84
CA HIS A 86 -6.08 4.56 20.43
C HIS A 86 -6.31 6.04 20.10
N GLU A 87 -5.75 6.94 20.91
CA GLU A 87 -5.85 8.40 20.75
C GLU A 87 -5.23 8.94 19.45
N HIS A 88 -4.36 8.16 18.79
CA HIS A 88 -3.72 8.51 17.52
C HIS A 88 -4.36 7.79 16.32
N CYS A 89 -5.41 7.00 16.55
CA CYS A 89 -6.10 6.28 15.48
C CYS A 89 -7.20 7.14 14.85
N LEU A 90 -7.27 7.10 13.53
CA LEU A 90 -8.42 7.62 12.79
C LEU A 90 -9.50 6.54 12.73
N LEU A 91 -10.62 6.81 13.38
CA LEU A 91 -11.72 5.84 13.52
C LEU A 91 -12.88 6.14 12.55
N ASP A 92 -12.86 7.30 11.90
CA ASP A 92 -13.95 7.75 11.04
C ASP A 92 -14.16 6.84 9.82
N GLY A 93 -15.38 6.34 9.68
CA GLY A 93 -15.80 5.46 8.58
C GLY A 93 -15.50 3.98 8.79
N LEU A 94 -15.07 3.56 9.99
CA LEU A 94 -15.02 2.15 10.36
C LEU A 94 -16.40 1.67 10.80
N ALA A 95 -16.84 0.51 10.28
CA ALA A 95 -18.11 -0.11 10.65
C ALA A 95 -18.02 -0.91 11.97
N TYR A 96 -16.81 -1.11 12.49
CA TYR A 96 -16.53 -1.84 13.73
C TYR A 96 -15.99 -0.89 14.81
N SER A 97 -16.16 -1.27 16.08
CA SER A 97 -15.75 -0.47 17.23
C SER A 97 -14.26 -0.64 17.52
N VAL A 98 -13.59 0.47 17.82
CA VAL A 98 -12.18 0.52 18.23
C VAL A 98 -12.08 1.29 19.54
N GLN A 99 -11.45 0.68 20.54
CA GLN A 99 -11.34 1.22 21.90
C GLN A 99 -9.91 1.10 22.44
N PRO A 100 -9.53 1.85 23.48
CA PRO A 100 -8.24 1.66 24.13
C PRO A 100 -8.20 0.32 24.87
N GLY A 101 -7.15 -0.45 24.62
CA GLY A 101 -6.80 -1.64 25.38
C GLY A 101 -6.12 -1.31 26.71
N PRO A 102 -5.71 -2.33 27.49
CA PRO A 102 -5.12 -2.14 28.81
C PRO A 102 -3.86 -1.26 28.85
N ASP A 103 -3.10 -1.21 27.75
CA ASP A 103 -1.88 -0.43 27.57
C ASP A 103 -2.13 0.91 26.81
N GLY A 104 -3.40 1.23 26.53
CA GLY A 104 -3.81 2.39 25.73
C GLY A 104 -3.68 2.19 24.22
N ARG A 105 -3.25 1.01 23.74
CA ARG A 105 -3.21 0.70 22.31
C ARG A 105 -4.60 0.42 21.75
N ALA A 106 -4.79 0.67 20.45
CA ALA A 106 -6.06 0.40 19.81
C ALA A 106 -6.37 -1.10 19.79
N VAL A 107 -7.57 -1.48 20.25
CA VAL A 107 -8.11 -2.83 20.10
C VAL A 107 -9.50 -2.76 19.46
N MET A 108 -9.84 -3.78 18.68
CA MET A 108 -11.12 -3.86 17.96
C MET A 108 -12.07 -4.77 18.72
N GLU A 109 -13.31 -4.35 18.93
CA GLU A 109 -14.32 -5.20 19.53
C GLU A 109 -14.77 -6.28 18.53
N CYS A 110 -14.85 -7.54 18.96
CA CYS A 110 -15.37 -8.64 18.14
C CYS A 110 -16.56 -9.30 18.85
N PRO A 111 -17.79 -8.81 18.62
CA PRO A 111 -19.00 -9.32 19.28
C PRO A 111 -19.18 -10.83 19.19
N VAL A 112 -18.99 -11.46 18.03
CA VAL A 112 -19.14 -12.93 17.90
C VAL A 112 -18.12 -13.73 18.71
N LYS A 113 -16.96 -13.15 19.03
CA LYS A 113 -15.98 -13.80 19.92
C LYS A 113 -16.15 -13.41 21.38
N GLY A 114 -17.01 -12.43 21.69
CA GLY A 114 -17.18 -11.90 23.04
C GLY A 114 -15.91 -11.29 23.63
N GLN A 115 -14.98 -10.81 22.79
CA GLN A 115 -13.69 -10.28 23.23
C GLN A 115 -13.18 -9.17 22.30
N THR A 116 -12.17 -8.43 22.76
CA THR A 116 -11.40 -7.53 21.91
C THR A 116 -10.27 -8.26 21.19
N LEU A 117 -9.94 -7.82 19.99
CA LEU A 117 -8.84 -8.29 19.18
C LEU A 117 -7.82 -7.17 18.99
N ALA A 118 -6.55 -7.47 19.23
CA ALA A 118 -5.47 -6.58 18.86
C ALA A 118 -5.28 -6.59 17.32
N PRO A 119 -4.86 -5.46 16.69
CA PRO A 119 -4.59 -5.39 15.26
C PRO A 119 -3.66 -6.51 14.77
N GLU A 120 -2.63 -6.85 15.54
CA GLU A 120 -1.67 -7.90 15.21
C GLU A 120 -2.33 -9.29 15.10
N GLN A 121 -3.34 -9.56 15.94
CA GLN A 121 -4.07 -10.82 15.90
C GLN A 121 -4.90 -10.95 14.62
N VAL A 122 -5.50 -9.86 14.16
CA VAL A 122 -6.27 -9.84 12.91
C VAL A 122 -5.35 -9.95 11.70
N SER A 123 -4.26 -9.17 11.67
CA SER A 123 -3.23 -9.29 10.63
C SER A 123 -2.61 -10.68 10.55
N ALA A 124 -2.50 -11.41 11.68
CA ALA A 124 -2.01 -12.77 11.69
C ALA A 124 -2.91 -13.76 10.93
N TYR A 125 -4.24 -13.58 10.93
CA TYR A 125 -5.14 -14.41 10.11
C TYR A 125 -4.89 -14.20 8.62
N LEU A 126 -4.69 -12.97 8.20
CA LEU A 126 -4.35 -12.63 6.81
C LEU A 126 -2.99 -13.21 6.40
N LEU A 127 -1.96 -13.05 7.23
CA LEU A 127 -0.64 -13.63 6.97
C LEU A 127 -0.69 -15.16 6.92
N ARG A 128 -1.48 -15.80 7.80
CA ARG A 128 -1.63 -17.26 7.79
C ARG A 128 -2.28 -17.76 6.51
N GLU A 129 -3.29 -17.06 6.00
CA GLU A 129 -3.90 -17.35 4.70
C GLU A 129 -2.84 -17.30 3.59
N LEU A 130 -2.11 -16.19 3.46
CA LEU A 130 -1.06 -16.01 2.45
C LEU A 130 0.04 -17.09 2.53
N VAL A 131 0.51 -17.39 3.74
CA VAL A 131 1.51 -18.43 3.99
C VAL A 131 0.96 -19.80 3.61
N SER A 132 -0.31 -20.10 3.86
CA SER A 132 -0.92 -21.38 3.48
C SER A 132 -0.92 -21.58 1.96
N HIS A 133 -1.15 -20.52 1.18
CA HIS A 133 -1.06 -20.56 -0.29
C HIS A 133 0.39 -20.77 -0.75
N ALA A 134 1.36 -20.12 -0.11
CA ALA A 134 2.78 -20.36 -0.39
C ALA A 134 3.19 -21.80 -0.07
N LYS A 135 2.78 -22.35 1.08
CA LYS A 135 3.02 -23.75 1.46
C LYS A 135 2.41 -24.72 0.44
N ALA A 136 1.16 -24.48 0.02
CA ALA A 136 0.49 -25.31 -0.97
C ALA A 136 1.19 -25.29 -2.33
N TYR A 137 1.66 -24.12 -2.76
CA TYR A 137 2.40 -23.97 -4.02
C TYR A 137 3.78 -24.65 -3.97
N LEU A 138 4.54 -24.41 -2.90
CA LEU A 138 5.89 -24.96 -2.72
C LEU A 138 5.88 -26.46 -2.36
N ARG A 139 4.76 -26.97 -1.83
CA ARG A 139 4.60 -28.32 -1.27
C ARG A 139 5.57 -28.62 -0.12
N GLU A 140 5.93 -27.59 0.63
CA GLU A 140 6.89 -27.61 1.74
C GLU A 140 6.37 -26.69 2.86
N ASP A 141 6.89 -26.88 4.08
CA ASP A 141 6.66 -25.93 5.16
C ASP A 141 7.39 -24.61 4.90
N VAL A 142 6.76 -23.52 5.34
CA VAL A 142 7.26 -22.14 5.22
C VAL A 142 7.34 -21.57 6.63
N ASP A 143 8.57 -21.52 7.14
CA ASP A 143 8.87 -21.05 8.51
C ASP A 143 9.49 -19.65 8.55
N GLY A 144 9.87 -19.12 7.38
CA GLY A 144 10.51 -17.82 7.25
C GLY A 144 9.92 -16.99 6.11
N ALA A 145 9.82 -15.68 6.35
CA ALA A 145 9.29 -14.74 5.37
C ALA A 145 9.92 -13.35 5.49
N VAL A 146 9.95 -12.64 4.37
CA VAL A 146 10.13 -11.19 4.35
C VAL A 146 8.75 -10.54 4.40
N VAL A 147 8.50 -9.63 5.34
CA VAL A 147 7.22 -8.92 5.46
C VAL A 147 7.44 -7.44 5.23
N THR A 148 6.66 -6.83 4.34
CA THR A 148 6.82 -5.41 4.04
C THR A 148 6.18 -4.52 5.10
N VAL A 149 6.80 -3.37 5.37
CA VAL A 149 6.27 -2.30 6.23
C VAL A 149 6.52 -0.94 5.59
N PRO A 150 5.67 0.07 5.84
CA PRO A 150 5.93 1.42 5.39
C PRO A 150 7.26 1.96 5.97
N ALA A 151 7.96 2.81 5.21
CA ALA A 151 9.26 3.34 5.63
C ALA A 151 9.18 4.12 6.97
N TYR A 152 8.11 4.89 7.17
CA TYR A 152 7.86 5.72 8.35
C TYR A 152 7.30 4.94 9.57
N PHE A 153 7.11 3.62 9.48
CA PHE A 153 6.66 2.85 10.65
C PHE A 153 7.68 2.98 11.79
N ASP A 154 7.17 3.39 12.95
CA ASP A 154 7.95 3.46 14.18
C ASP A 154 8.24 2.05 14.75
N GLU A 155 9.00 2.01 15.84
CA GLU A 155 9.38 0.74 16.48
C GLU A 155 8.17 -0.05 17.00
N ASP A 156 7.15 0.61 17.52
CA ASP A 156 5.95 -0.05 18.03
C ASP A 156 5.16 -0.72 16.91
N GLN A 157 5.03 -0.06 15.76
CA GLN A 157 4.37 -0.59 14.57
C GLN A 157 5.17 -1.74 13.93
N ARG A 158 6.50 -1.65 13.92
CA ARG A 158 7.40 -2.72 13.47
C ARG A 158 7.29 -3.96 14.36
N GLN A 159 7.36 -3.79 15.68
CA GLN A 159 7.20 -4.89 16.64
C GLN A 159 5.79 -5.49 16.60
N ALA A 160 4.75 -4.67 16.38
CA ALA A 160 3.40 -5.16 16.15
C ALA A 160 3.31 -6.04 14.88
N THR A 161 3.95 -5.63 13.80
CA THR A 161 3.99 -6.42 12.54
C THR A 161 4.74 -7.74 12.72
N LEU A 162 5.89 -7.72 13.41
CA LEU A 162 6.63 -8.94 13.76
C LEU A 162 5.79 -9.89 14.63
N ARG A 163 5.05 -9.36 15.61
CA ARG A 163 4.12 -10.14 16.43
C ARG A 163 3.00 -10.76 15.58
N ALA A 164 2.43 -10.03 14.62
CA ALA A 164 1.45 -10.57 13.70
C ALA A 164 2.01 -11.75 12.88
N ALA A 165 3.24 -11.62 12.38
CA ALA A 165 3.92 -12.69 11.65
C ALA A 165 4.23 -13.91 12.53
N SER A 166 4.67 -13.69 13.76
CA SER A 166 4.88 -14.75 14.75
C SER A 166 3.57 -15.50 15.06
N LEU A 167 2.47 -14.77 15.29
CA LEU A 167 1.14 -15.35 15.49
C LEU A 167 0.66 -16.14 14.26
N ALA A 168 1.10 -15.76 13.06
CA ALA A 168 0.81 -16.50 11.82
C ALA A 168 1.62 -17.81 11.68
N GLY A 169 2.58 -18.07 12.58
CA GLY A 169 3.43 -19.26 12.58
C GLY A 169 4.80 -19.08 11.92
N LEU A 170 5.18 -17.85 11.56
CA LEU A 170 6.49 -17.55 10.99
C LEU A 170 7.52 -17.37 12.12
N GLN A 171 8.62 -18.12 12.06
CA GLN A 171 9.68 -18.06 13.07
C GLN A 171 10.84 -17.15 12.66
N LYS A 172 11.09 -17.01 11.36
CA LYS A 172 12.20 -16.23 10.80
C LYS A 172 11.64 -15.11 9.94
N VAL A 173 11.41 -13.95 10.54
CA VAL A 173 10.79 -12.81 9.85
C VAL A 173 11.80 -11.68 9.74
N GLN A 174 11.98 -11.19 8.52
CA GLN A 174 12.69 -9.95 8.26
C GLN A 174 11.70 -8.91 7.76
N LEU A 175 11.74 -7.71 8.35
CA LEU A 175 10.97 -6.58 7.82
C LEU A 175 11.74 -5.95 6.66
N LEU A 176 11.02 -5.64 5.58
CA LEU A 176 11.54 -4.89 4.44
C LEU A 176 10.71 -3.63 4.27
N GLN A 177 11.37 -2.49 4.06
CA GLN A 177 10.61 -1.27 3.78
C GLN A 177 9.96 -1.37 2.40
N GLU A 178 8.70 -1.00 2.30
CA GLU A 178 7.92 -0.99 1.05
C GLU A 178 8.63 -0.28 -0.11
N PRO A 179 9.20 0.93 0.07
CA PRO A 179 9.94 1.58 -1.02
C PRO A 179 11.22 0.84 -1.42
N VAL A 180 11.88 0.14 -0.50
CA VAL A 180 13.05 -0.68 -0.83
C VAL A 180 12.62 -1.93 -1.59
N ALA A 181 11.54 -2.59 -1.17
CA ALA A 181 10.97 -3.74 -1.87
C ALA A 181 10.56 -3.38 -3.31
N ALA A 182 9.98 -2.20 -3.48
CA ALA A 182 9.66 -1.59 -4.76
C ALA A 182 10.90 -1.40 -5.64
N ALA A 183 11.91 -0.70 -5.14
CA ALA A 183 13.15 -0.46 -5.87
C ALA A 183 13.86 -1.76 -6.26
N MET A 184 13.91 -2.75 -5.35
CA MET A 184 14.47 -4.07 -5.66
C MET A 184 13.69 -4.77 -6.77
N ALA A 185 12.35 -4.69 -6.78
CA ALA A 185 11.54 -5.25 -7.85
C ALA A 185 11.77 -4.53 -9.19
N TYR A 186 11.97 -3.21 -9.19
CA TYR A 186 12.33 -2.42 -10.38
C TYR A 186 13.67 -2.86 -10.99
N GLY A 187 14.65 -3.12 -10.12
CA GLY A 187 16.02 -3.46 -10.49
C GLY A 187 16.23 -4.88 -10.99
N LEU A 188 15.24 -5.78 -10.79
CA LEU A 188 15.34 -7.17 -11.24
C LEU A 188 15.56 -7.24 -12.75
N GLY A 189 16.75 -7.70 -13.16
CA GLY A 189 17.12 -7.90 -14.57
C GLY A 189 17.73 -6.67 -15.26
N LYS A 190 18.02 -5.59 -14.53
CA LYS A 190 18.76 -4.42 -15.03
C LYS A 190 20.07 -4.23 -14.25
N PRO A 191 21.13 -3.67 -14.85
CA PRO A 191 22.25 -3.16 -14.07
C PRO A 191 21.71 -2.08 -13.12
N PHE A 192 21.93 -2.28 -11.82
CA PHE A 192 21.37 -1.45 -10.76
C PHE A 192 22.48 -0.57 -10.16
N ASP A 193 23.23 0.10 -11.04
CA ASP A 193 24.44 0.83 -10.68
C ASP A 193 24.24 2.34 -10.91
N ALA A 194 24.24 3.11 -9.82
CA ALA A 194 24.19 4.57 -9.76
C ALA A 194 22.88 5.22 -10.27
N ASP A 195 21.74 4.66 -9.87
CA ASP A 195 20.41 5.23 -10.15
C ASP A 195 19.82 5.89 -8.89
N THR A 196 19.39 7.16 -9.01
CA THR A 196 18.46 7.76 -8.05
C THR A 196 17.03 7.38 -8.43
N ILE A 197 16.34 6.72 -7.51
CA ILE A 197 15.03 6.13 -7.72
C ILE A 197 13.99 6.90 -6.91
N LEU A 198 12.90 7.29 -7.56
CA LEU A 198 11.71 7.73 -6.86
C LEU A 198 10.71 6.57 -6.77
N VAL A 199 10.29 6.27 -5.55
CA VAL A 199 9.13 5.42 -5.30
C VAL A 199 7.94 6.28 -4.90
N PHE A 200 6.87 6.23 -5.69
CA PHE A 200 5.59 6.85 -5.40
C PHE A 200 4.56 5.75 -5.08
N ASP A 201 4.14 5.66 -3.82
CA ASP A 201 3.19 4.66 -3.32
C ASP A 201 1.91 5.33 -2.81
N LEU A 202 0.85 5.33 -3.65
CA LEU A 202 -0.49 5.75 -3.25
C LEU A 202 -1.35 4.50 -3.04
N GLY A 203 -1.34 3.97 -1.82
CA GLY A 203 -2.14 2.83 -1.44
C GLY A 203 -3.61 3.18 -1.22
N GLY A 204 -4.40 2.19 -0.77
CA GLY A 204 -5.79 2.45 -0.36
C GLY A 204 -5.88 3.29 0.92
N GLY A 205 -4.82 3.28 1.73
CA GLY A 205 -4.83 3.86 3.06
C GLY A 205 -3.97 5.11 3.27
N THR A 206 -2.85 5.17 2.56
CA THR A 206 -1.72 6.05 2.84
C THR A 206 -1.05 6.43 1.52
N PHE A 207 -0.41 7.58 1.53
CA PHE A 207 0.42 8.06 0.44
C PHE A 207 1.85 8.19 0.97
N ASP A 208 2.79 7.57 0.28
CA ASP A 208 4.20 7.57 0.62
C ASP A 208 5.04 7.85 -0.61
N VAL A 209 6.08 8.66 -0.41
CA VAL A 209 7.04 8.95 -1.44
C VAL A 209 8.44 8.86 -0.87
N SER A 210 9.33 8.16 -1.56
CA SER A 210 10.72 7.98 -1.13
C SER A 210 11.68 8.19 -2.29
N ILE A 211 12.80 8.86 -2.01
CA ILE A 211 13.97 8.86 -2.87
C ILE A 211 14.93 7.81 -2.34
N LEU A 212 15.41 6.95 -3.23
CA LEU A 212 16.40 5.94 -2.94
C LEU A 212 17.62 6.16 -3.82
N ASP A 213 18.78 5.82 -3.29
CA ASP A 213 19.99 5.68 -4.08
C ASP A 213 20.31 4.20 -4.26
N SER A 214 20.84 3.86 -5.42
CA SER A 214 21.32 2.52 -5.71
C SER A 214 22.76 2.56 -6.16
N PHE A 215 23.65 1.94 -5.39
CA PHE A 215 25.07 1.87 -5.71
C PHE A 215 25.62 0.48 -5.36
N GLU A 216 26.27 -0.18 -6.33
CA GLU A 216 26.89 -1.52 -6.17
C GLU A 216 25.93 -2.57 -5.57
N GLY A 217 24.65 -2.52 -5.96
CA GLY A 217 23.60 -3.42 -5.45
C GLY A 217 23.10 -3.12 -4.03
N ILE A 218 23.55 -2.02 -3.41
CA ILE A 218 23.02 -1.50 -2.15
C ILE A 218 21.93 -0.49 -2.48
N VAL A 219 20.76 -0.62 -1.83
CA VAL A 219 19.65 0.32 -1.94
C VAL A 219 19.48 1.05 -0.62
N GLU A 220 19.72 2.36 -0.63
CA GLU A 220 19.58 3.22 0.54
C GLU A 220 18.41 4.19 0.35
N VAL A 221 17.62 4.41 1.41
CA VAL A 221 16.56 5.42 1.40
C VAL A 221 17.17 6.75 1.81
N LEU A 222 17.20 7.72 0.90
CA LEU A 222 17.75 9.06 1.14
C LEU A 222 16.76 9.96 1.87
N ALA A 223 15.49 9.92 1.46
CA ALA A 223 14.43 10.71 2.06
C ALA A 223 13.07 10.03 1.87
N THR A 224 12.17 10.24 2.84
CA THR A 224 10.79 9.78 2.79
C THR A 224 9.87 10.90 3.28
N ALA A 225 8.78 11.14 2.56
CA ALA A 225 7.65 11.91 3.04
C ALA A 225 6.35 11.19 2.67
N GLY A 226 5.23 11.66 3.19
CA GLY A 226 3.93 11.07 2.88
C GLY A 226 2.77 11.76 3.56
N ASP A 227 1.59 11.19 3.35
CA ASP A 227 0.35 11.51 4.05
C ASP A 227 -0.31 10.21 4.50
N ALA A 228 -0.21 9.94 5.81
CA ALA A 228 -0.75 8.74 6.44
C ALA A 228 -2.29 8.68 6.43
N GLN A 229 -2.96 9.73 5.95
CA GLN A 229 -4.42 9.88 5.93
C GLN A 229 -4.94 10.19 4.52
N LEU A 230 -4.20 9.77 3.50
CA LEU A 230 -4.57 9.95 2.11
C LEU A 230 -4.38 8.64 1.36
N GLY A 231 -5.45 8.07 0.83
CA GLY A 231 -5.36 6.88 -0.01
C GLY A 231 -6.64 6.64 -0.79
N GLY A 232 -6.69 5.53 -1.51
CA GLY A 232 -7.84 5.11 -2.32
C GLY A 232 -9.20 5.14 -1.60
N ASP A 233 -9.23 4.89 -0.27
CA ASP A 233 -10.44 4.95 0.55
C ASP A 233 -11.06 6.36 0.58
N ASP A 234 -10.25 7.41 0.53
CA ASP A 234 -10.71 8.80 0.56
C ASP A 234 -11.39 9.18 -0.76
N PHE A 235 -10.86 8.66 -1.88
CA PHE A 235 -11.48 8.81 -3.20
C PHE A 235 -12.82 8.05 -3.27
N ASP A 236 -12.89 6.84 -2.69
CA ASP A 236 -14.13 6.06 -2.61
C ASP A 236 -15.17 6.80 -1.76
N ARG A 237 -14.76 7.39 -0.64
CA ARG A 237 -15.65 8.18 0.23
C ARG A 237 -16.21 9.42 -0.48
N ALA A 238 -15.41 10.07 -1.32
CA ALA A 238 -15.87 11.20 -2.11
C ALA A 238 -16.98 10.77 -3.10
N ILE A 239 -16.78 9.66 -3.82
CA ILE A 239 -17.81 9.08 -4.71
C ILE A 239 -19.04 8.64 -3.91
N LEU A 240 -18.86 7.99 -2.76
CA LEU A 240 -19.97 7.58 -1.88
C LEU A 240 -20.83 8.79 -1.49
N GLY A 241 -20.22 9.93 -1.18
CA GLY A 241 -20.95 11.17 -0.89
C GLY A 241 -21.85 11.61 -2.04
N LEU A 242 -21.35 11.53 -3.28
CA LEU A 242 -22.13 11.80 -4.49
C LEU A 242 -23.28 10.80 -4.67
N LEU A 243 -23.02 9.50 -4.45
CA LEU A 243 -24.05 8.46 -4.55
C LEU A 243 -25.14 8.61 -3.49
N ALA A 244 -24.76 8.93 -2.24
CA ALA A 244 -25.69 9.15 -1.15
C ALA A 244 -26.62 10.35 -1.42
N GLN A 245 -26.05 11.43 -1.97
CA GLN A 245 -26.83 12.60 -2.39
C GLN A 245 -27.84 12.24 -3.48
N ALA A 246 -27.43 11.48 -4.50
CA ALA A 246 -28.33 11.02 -5.55
C ALA A 246 -29.49 10.14 -5.01
N CYS A 247 -29.23 9.26 -4.04
CA CYS A 247 -30.28 8.49 -3.37
C CYS A 247 -31.30 9.38 -2.64
N MET A 248 -30.82 10.43 -1.96
CA MET A 248 -31.68 11.36 -1.22
C MET A 248 -32.54 12.21 -2.16
N GLU A 249 -32.00 12.64 -3.30
CA GLU A 249 -32.72 13.43 -4.31
C GLU A 249 -33.87 12.65 -4.96
N GLN A 250 -33.79 11.32 -5.00
CA GLN A 250 -34.88 10.44 -5.46
C GLN A 250 -35.97 10.21 -4.39
N GLY A 251 -35.92 10.94 -3.27
CA GLY A 251 -36.92 10.86 -2.19
C GLY A 251 -36.64 9.76 -1.15
N GLY A 252 -35.44 9.18 -1.14
CA GLY A 252 -35.00 8.21 -0.14
C GLY A 252 -34.54 8.83 1.17
N SER A 253 -34.51 8.03 2.25
CA SER A 253 -33.81 8.39 3.49
C SER A 253 -32.30 8.42 3.25
N ASP A 254 -31.57 9.23 4.03
CA ASP A 254 -30.11 9.28 3.96
C ASP A 254 -29.48 7.87 4.14
N PRO A 255 -28.87 7.27 3.10
CA PRO A 255 -28.33 5.93 3.16
C PRO A 255 -27.14 5.84 4.12
N ARG A 256 -26.50 6.96 4.46
CA ARG A 256 -25.37 7.01 5.40
C ARG A 256 -25.77 6.66 6.84
N ARG A 257 -27.08 6.58 7.13
CA ARG A 257 -27.61 6.13 8.42
C ARG A 257 -27.66 4.61 8.56
N SER A 258 -27.45 3.87 7.47
CA SER A 258 -27.46 2.41 7.46
C SER A 258 -26.07 1.88 7.14
N ALA A 259 -25.48 1.12 8.06
CA ALA A 259 -24.17 0.48 7.83
C ALA A 259 -24.18 -0.43 6.58
N LEU A 260 -25.28 -1.14 6.35
CA LEU A 260 -25.48 -1.97 5.16
C LEU A 260 -25.42 -1.12 3.88
N ALA A 261 -26.16 0.00 3.85
CA ALA A 261 -26.21 0.87 2.68
C ALA A 261 -24.87 1.57 2.46
N VAL A 262 -24.19 2.03 3.52
CA VAL A 262 -22.83 2.58 3.44
C VAL A 262 -21.88 1.58 2.78
N GLN A 263 -21.85 0.33 3.24
CA GLN A 263 -20.96 -0.69 2.66
C GLN A 263 -21.28 -0.98 1.19
N GLN A 264 -22.57 -1.05 0.84
CA GLN A 264 -23.00 -1.23 -0.54
C GLN A 264 -22.54 -0.07 -1.43
N LEU A 265 -22.74 1.17 -0.98
CA LEU A 265 -22.30 2.36 -1.70
C LEU A 265 -20.77 2.44 -1.80
N THR A 266 -20.02 2.02 -0.76
CA THR A 266 -18.56 1.93 -0.80
C THR A 266 -18.09 0.96 -1.90
N ASN A 267 -18.72 -0.21 -2.01
CA ASN A 267 -18.38 -1.18 -3.06
C ASN A 267 -18.68 -0.62 -4.46
N CYS A 268 -19.82 0.05 -4.64
CA CYS A 268 -20.16 0.72 -5.90
C CYS A 268 -19.16 1.84 -6.23
N ALA A 269 -18.75 2.62 -5.23
CA ALA A 269 -17.76 3.69 -5.37
C ALA A 269 -16.39 3.17 -5.79
N GLU A 270 -15.89 2.12 -5.15
CA GLU A 270 -14.61 1.49 -5.49
C GLU A 270 -14.62 0.96 -6.93
N GLN A 271 -15.69 0.27 -7.34
CA GLN A 271 -15.85 -0.22 -8.71
C GLN A 271 -15.88 0.92 -9.73
N ALA A 272 -16.60 1.99 -9.43
CA ALA A 272 -16.68 3.17 -10.29
C ALA A 272 -15.31 3.84 -10.45
N LYS A 273 -14.58 4.03 -9.34
CA LYS A 273 -13.21 4.57 -9.33
C LYS A 273 -12.30 3.73 -10.23
N VAL A 274 -12.29 2.41 -10.04
CA VAL A 274 -11.47 1.48 -10.82
C VAL A 274 -11.84 1.49 -12.30
N ALA A 275 -13.13 1.52 -12.64
CA ALA A 275 -13.58 1.61 -14.03
C ALA A 275 -13.11 2.91 -14.71
N LEU A 276 -13.14 4.03 -13.98
CA LEU A 276 -12.69 5.33 -14.47
C LEU A 276 -11.18 5.43 -14.67
N SER A 277 -10.36 4.47 -14.20
CA SER A 277 -8.94 4.38 -14.53
C SER A 277 -8.68 4.08 -16.00
N SER A 278 -9.59 3.37 -16.68
CA SER A 278 -9.43 2.99 -18.09
C SER A 278 -10.51 3.56 -19.01
N SER A 279 -11.48 4.27 -18.45
CA SER A 279 -12.65 4.77 -19.19
C SER A 279 -12.96 6.22 -18.83
N SER A 280 -13.53 6.96 -19.78
CA SER A 280 -13.94 8.36 -19.59
C SER A 280 -15.25 8.50 -18.81
N GLN A 281 -16.03 7.42 -18.69
CA GLN A 281 -17.31 7.38 -17.97
C GLN A 281 -17.63 5.97 -17.47
N THR A 282 -18.49 5.88 -16.46
CA THR A 282 -19.05 4.64 -15.93
C THR A 282 -20.50 4.84 -15.46
N HIS A 283 -21.28 3.76 -15.44
CA HIS A 283 -22.62 3.72 -14.88
C HIS A 283 -22.61 2.91 -13.59
N ILE A 284 -23.14 3.52 -12.53
CA ILE A 284 -23.15 2.96 -11.18
C ILE A 284 -24.57 2.54 -10.88
N GLU A 285 -24.80 1.24 -10.75
CA GLU A 285 -26.07 0.68 -10.34
C GLU A 285 -26.13 0.60 -8.82
N LEU A 286 -27.07 1.34 -8.23
CA LEU A 286 -27.26 1.35 -6.79
C LEU A 286 -28.33 0.33 -6.39
N PRO A 287 -28.09 -0.44 -5.32
CA PRO A 287 -29.09 -1.38 -4.83
C PRO A 287 -30.35 -0.61 -4.40
N GLY A 288 -31.48 -0.94 -5.02
CA GLY A 288 -32.78 -0.41 -4.63
C GLY A 288 -33.30 -1.05 -3.34
N SER A 289 -34.26 -0.40 -2.70
CA SER A 289 -35.08 -1.05 -1.66
C SER A 289 -35.82 -2.26 -2.26
N PRO A 290 -36.14 -3.31 -1.48
CA PRO A 290 -36.94 -4.43 -1.98
C PRO A 290 -38.25 -3.95 -2.62
N GLY A 291 -38.43 -4.19 -3.92
CA GLY A 291 -39.59 -3.76 -4.71
C GLY A 291 -39.53 -2.32 -5.28
N GLY A 292 -38.44 -1.58 -5.04
CA GLY A 292 -38.19 -0.27 -5.62
C GLY A 292 -37.39 -0.33 -6.93
N ALA A 293 -37.43 0.75 -7.72
CA ALA A 293 -36.61 0.89 -8.91
C ALA A 293 -35.12 0.99 -8.52
N GLN A 294 -34.25 0.35 -9.30
CA GLN A 294 -32.80 0.56 -9.17
C GLN A 294 -32.44 1.97 -9.65
N LEU A 295 -31.64 2.68 -8.86
CA LEU A 295 -31.12 3.99 -9.23
C LEU A 295 -29.82 3.79 -10.02
N GLN A 296 -29.75 4.37 -11.21
CA GLN A 296 -28.53 4.42 -12.00
C GLN A 296 -27.93 5.83 -11.95
N VAL A 297 -26.65 5.91 -11.61
CA VAL A 297 -25.89 7.18 -11.57
C VAL A 297 -24.77 7.10 -12.61
N ALA A 298 -24.74 8.04 -13.55
CA ALA A 298 -23.62 8.18 -14.48
C ALA A 298 -22.53 9.05 -13.84
N LEU A 299 -21.28 8.59 -13.90
CA LEU A 299 -20.12 9.33 -13.41
C LEU A 299 -19.05 9.40 -14.51
N THR A 300 -18.62 10.61 -14.85
CA THR A 300 -17.54 10.86 -15.81
C THR A 300 -16.20 11.05 -15.11
N ARG A 301 -15.08 10.81 -15.82
CA ARG A 301 -13.72 11.07 -15.33
C ARG A 301 -13.55 12.54 -14.91
N ALA A 302 -14.06 13.47 -15.70
CA ALA A 302 -14.01 14.90 -15.37
C ALA A 302 -14.76 15.26 -14.07
N GLN A 303 -15.93 14.65 -13.82
CA GLN A 303 -16.66 14.84 -12.56
C GLN A 303 -15.89 14.23 -11.37
N PHE A 304 -15.33 13.03 -11.55
CA PHE A 304 -14.49 12.41 -10.53
C PHE A 304 -13.25 13.27 -10.22
N ASP A 305 -12.61 13.83 -11.25
CA ASP A 305 -11.45 14.71 -11.10
C ASP A 305 -11.82 15.98 -10.34
N GLY A 306 -12.95 16.61 -10.65
CA GLY A 306 -13.45 17.76 -9.90
C GLY A 306 -13.76 17.42 -8.44
N LEU A 307 -14.46 16.30 -8.20
CA LEU A 307 -14.85 15.82 -6.88
C LEU A 307 -13.63 15.55 -5.97
N THR A 308 -12.54 15.05 -6.53
CA THR A 308 -11.35 14.60 -5.78
C THR A 308 -10.16 15.54 -5.89
N ALA A 309 -10.34 16.75 -6.45
CA ALA A 309 -9.27 17.73 -6.66
C ALA A 309 -8.54 18.09 -5.35
N HIS A 310 -9.28 18.24 -4.25
CA HIS A 310 -8.72 18.53 -2.93
C HIS A 310 -7.85 17.39 -2.38
N LEU A 311 -8.16 16.12 -2.71
CA LEU A 311 -7.34 14.96 -2.33
C LEU A 311 -6.05 14.92 -3.14
N ARG A 312 -6.11 15.18 -4.46
CA ARG A 312 -4.91 15.25 -5.31
C ARG A 312 -3.99 16.39 -4.89
N ALA A 313 -4.55 17.53 -4.47
CA ALA A 313 -3.75 18.64 -3.96
C ALA A 313 -2.91 18.28 -2.72
N ARG A 314 -3.33 17.28 -1.92
CA ARG A 314 -2.57 16.78 -0.76
C ARG A 314 -1.34 15.94 -1.13
N LEU A 315 -1.18 15.54 -2.40
CA LEU A 315 0.04 14.85 -2.85
C LEU A 315 1.24 15.81 -2.97
N ALA A 316 0.98 17.10 -3.23
CA ALA A 316 2.02 18.07 -3.53
C ALA A 316 2.92 18.44 -2.32
N PRO A 317 2.42 18.60 -1.08
CA PRO A 317 3.29 18.93 0.05
C PRO A 317 4.37 17.87 0.34
N PRO A 318 4.06 16.55 0.43
CA PRO A 318 5.10 15.53 0.60
C PRO A 318 6.13 15.53 -0.54
N LEU A 319 5.68 15.64 -1.80
CA LEU A 319 6.58 15.69 -2.95
C LEU A 319 7.54 16.90 -2.90
N ARG A 320 7.02 18.08 -2.53
CA ARG A 320 7.86 19.27 -2.33
C ARG A 320 8.81 19.12 -1.16
N GLN A 321 8.41 18.43 -0.11
CA GLN A 321 9.28 18.16 1.03
C GLN A 321 10.50 17.33 0.58
N ILE A 322 10.30 16.19 -0.08
CA ILE A 322 11.42 15.34 -0.49
C ILE A 322 12.32 16.06 -1.50
N ALA A 323 11.73 16.83 -2.42
CA ALA A 323 12.48 17.59 -3.43
C ALA A 323 13.42 18.61 -2.79
N ARG A 324 13.01 19.22 -1.67
CA ARG A 324 13.84 20.16 -0.90
C ARG A 324 14.93 19.44 -0.12
N GLU A 325 14.64 18.28 0.45
CA GLU A 325 15.57 17.50 1.28
C GLU A 325 16.68 16.83 0.46
N THR A 326 16.38 16.41 -0.77
CA THR A 326 17.33 15.68 -1.63
C THR A 326 17.95 16.53 -2.74
N PHE A 327 17.56 17.80 -2.85
CA PHE A 327 17.93 18.69 -3.96
C PHE A 327 17.64 18.10 -5.35
N VAL A 328 16.73 17.12 -5.44
CA VAL A 328 16.41 16.44 -6.69
C VAL A 328 15.60 17.34 -7.60
N ARG A 329 16.11 17.55 -8.82
CA ARG A 329 15.35 18.19 -9.91
C ARG A 329 14.50 17.13 -10.60
N TRP A 330 13.21 17.39 -10.68
CA TRP A 330 12.23 16.52 -11.33
C TRP A 330 12.21 16.83 -12.83
N VAL A 331 12.43 15.82 -13.67
CA VAL A 331 12.27 15.92 -15.12
C VAL A 331 11.03 15.11 -15.50
N ASP A 332 10.03 15.77 -16.07
CA ASP A 332 8.83 15.12 -16.60
C ASP A 332 9.21 14.34 -17.88
N GLU A 333 8.84 13.05 -17.96
CA GLU A 333 9.08 12.22 -19.15
C GLU A 333 8.32 12.76 -20.38
N ALA A 334 7.23 13.53 -20.17
CA ALA A 334 6.54 14.24 -21.25
C ALA A 334 7.36 15.41 -21.84
N ALA A 335 8.30 15.99 -21.07
CA ALA A 335 9.16 17.07 -21.55
C ALA A 335 10.23 16.60 -22.54
N ILE A 336 10.54 15.30 -22.56
CA ILE A 336 11.54 14.70 -23.44
C ILE A 336 11.05 14.62 -24.90
N ASN A 337 9.72 14.64 -25.13
CA ASN A 337 9.13 14.56 -26.47
C ASN A 337 8.73 15.92 -27.09
N GLY A 338 9.20 17.02 -26.51
CA GLY A 338 9.26 18.32 -27.18
C GLY A 338 8.27 19.36 -26.64
N LEU A 339 8.84 20.39 -25.99
CA LEU A 339 8.59 21.82 -26.23
C LEU A 339 9.25 22.64 -25.10
N SER A 340 10.31 23.38 -25.46
CA SER A 340 10.84 24.57 -24.76
C SER A 340 11.49 24.38 -23.38
N THR A 341 12.81 24.57 -23.33
CA THR A 341 13.62 24.75 -22.12
C THR A 341 13.54 26.18 -21.58
N PRO A 342 13.39 26.39 -20.25
CA PRO A 342 13.85 27.61 -19.60
C PRO A 342 15.25 27.40 -18.98
N GLY A 343 16.09 28.44 -19.05
CA GLY A 343 17.50 28.42 -18.65
C GLY A 343 17.80 28.39 -17.14
N PRO A 344 19.09 28.49 -16.75
CA PRO A 344 19.59 28.09 -15.43
C PRO A 344 19.52 29.25 -14.44
N SER A 345 18.39 29.39 -13.72
CA SER A 345 18.33 30.03 -12.39
C SER A 345 16.90 30.03 -11.86
N ALA A 346 16.52 28.91 -11.25
CA ALA A 346 15.54 28.79 -10.17
C ALA A 346 15.39 27.28 -9.90
N VAL A 347 15.36 26.87 -8.64
CA VAL A 347 14.79 25.57 -8.28
C VAL A 347 13.31 25.68 -8.62
N ALA A 348 12.92 25.23 -9.81
CA ALA A 348 11.52 25.20 -10.20
C ALA A 348 10.82 24.21 -9.28
N GLU A 349 9.89 24.68 -8.45
CA GLU A 349 8.96 23.78 -7.78
C GLU A 349 8.31 22.91 -8.86
N PRO A 350 8.16 21.58 -8.65
CA PRO A 350 7.46 20.75 -9.62
C PRO A 350 6.12 21.39 -9.91
N SER A 351 5.82 21.66 -11.18
CA SER A 351 4.53 22.26 -11.52
C SER A 351 3.45 21.30 -11.02
N ALA A 352 2.44 21.85 -10.34
CA ALA A 352 1.33 21.06 -9.85
C ALA A 352 0.74 20.17 -10.96
N GLU A 353 0.83 20.62 -12.22
CA GLU A 353 0.44 19.94 -13.44
C GLU A 353 1.16 18.60 -13.68
N ALA A 354 2.49 18.50 -13.49
CA ALA A 354 3.26 17.26 -13.69
C ALA A 354 2.97 16.20 -12.61
N ILE A 355 2.64 16.63 -11.39
CA ILE A 355 2.20 15.76 -10.29
C ILE A 355 0.75 15.30 -10.49
N THR A 356 -0.08 16.13 -11.13
CA THR A 356 -1.50 15.85 -11.38
C THR A 356 -1.81 15.12 -12.70
N SER A 357 -0.81 14.90 -13.56
CA SER A 357 -0.98 14.23 -14.86
C SER A 357 -1.23 12.72 -14.71
N LEU A 358 -0.78 12.12 -13.61
CA LEU A 358 -1.24 10.82 -13.13
C LEU A 358 -2.67 10.98 -12.61
N SER A 359 -3.65 10.45 -13.35
CA SER A 359 -5.00 10.44 -12.82
C SER A 359 -5.01 9.58 -11.55
N ALA A 360 -5.63 10.09 -10.47
CA ALA A 360 -5.68 9.38 -9.19
C ALA A 360 -6.14 7.90 -9.31
N PRO A 361 -7.09 7.53 -10.20
CA PRO A 361 -7.49 6.13 -10.37
C PRO A 361 -6.34 5.26 -10.92
N GLU A 362 -5.54 5.79 -11.85
CA GLU A 362 -4.38 5.09 -12.41
C GLU A 362 -3.27 4.95 -11.35
N ALA A 363 -3.02 5.98 -10.52
CA ALA A 363 -2.05 5.91 -9.42
C ALA A 363 -2.46 4.91 -8.31
N ILE A 364 -3.75 4.88 -7.95
CA ILE A 364 -4.31 3.97 -6.94
C ILE A 364 -4.30 2.52 -7.44
N GLN A 365 -4.52 2.31 -8.73
CA GLN A 365 -4.55 0.97 -9.33
C GLN A 365 -3.16 0.44 -9.69
N ALA A 366 -2.20 1.33 -9.93
CA ALA A 366 -0.83 0.97 -10.25
C ALA A 366 0.00 0.51 -9.05
N GLY A 367 -0.39 0.84 -7.81
CA GLY A 367 0.20 0.30 -6.57
C GLY A 367 1.72 0.18 -6.64
N ILE A 368 2.41 1.27 -6.27
CA ILE A 368 3.84 1.54 -6.47
C ILE A 368 4.15 1.89 -7.94
N LEU A 369 4.13 3.19 -8.24
CA LEU A 369 4.69 3.73 -9.48
C LEU A 369 6.19 3.99 -9.29
N MET A 370 6.99 3.49 -10.23
CA MET A 370 8.45 3.60 -10.25
C MET A 370 8.85 4.38 -11.49
N GLY A 371 9.47 5.54 -11.32
CA GLY A 371 10.01 6.36 -12.40
C GLY A 371 11.54 6.38 -12.38
N GLN A 372 12.17 6.43 -13.56
CA GLN A 372 13.60 6.76 -13.70
C GLN A 372 13.73 8.28 -13.81
N VAL A 373 14.48 8.92 -12.90
CA VAL A 373 14.87 10.32 -13.05
C VAL A 373 16.19 10.35 -13.81
N GLN A 374 16.17 10.64 -15.11
CA GLN A 374 17.40 10.82 -15.91
C GLN A 374 17.81 12.30 -15.93
N GLY A 375 19.09 12.56 -15.63
CA GLY A 375 19.71 13.88 -15.74
C GLY A 375 19.61 14.71 -14.45
N LEU A 376 20.47 14.40 -13.49
CA LEU A 376 20.67 15.20 -12.27
C LEU A 376 21.93 16.06 -12.42
N GLU A 377 21.79 17.37 -12.55
CA GLU A 377 22.91 18.30 -12.29
C GLU A 377 22.94 18.62 -10.80
N LEU A 378 23.93 18.05 -10.11
CA LEU A 378 24.27 18.36 -8.72
C LEU A 378 24.89 19.76 -8.66
N MET A 379 24.24 20.69 -7.95
CA MET A 379 24.89 21.91 -7.48
C MET A 379 25.42 21.65 -6.07
N ASP A 380 26.73 21.43 -5.98
CA ASP A 380 27.47 21.17 -4.75
C ASP A 380 27.42 22.39 -3.81
N GLY A 381 26.89 22.16 -2.61
CA GLY A 381 26.91 23.06 -1.47
C GLY A 381 27.71 22.47 -0.31
N SER A 382 28.99 22.19 -0.56
CA SER A 382 30.10 22.15 0.41
C SER A 382 29.93 21.25 1.63
N TYR A 383 30.39 19.99 1.51
CA TYR A 383 31.22 19.34 2.53
C TYR A 383 32.23 18.42 1.83
N SER A 384 33.50 18.86 1.81
CA SER A 384 34.62 18.05 1.35
C SER A 384 34.92 16.93 2.34
N TRP A 385 34.73 15.67 1.92
CA TRP A 385 35.54 14.56 2.40
C TRP A 385 36.18 13.89 1.19
N ASP A 386 37.44 14.25 0.99
CA ASP A 386 38.31 13.77 -0.09
C ASP A 386 38.67 12.29 0.17
N LEU A 387 38.05 11.38 -0.59
CA LEU A 387 38.38 9.96 -0.61
C LEU A 387 38.99 9.58 -1.97
N HIS A 388 40.05 10.30 -2.37
CA HIS A 388 40.91 9.85 -3.47
C HIS A 388 42.41 10.00 -3.17
N GLN A 389 42.89 9.44 -2.06
CA GLN A 389 44.28 8.98 -1.96
C GLN A 389 44.42 7.73 -1.10
N ARG A 390 44.53 6.55 -1.74
CA ARG A 390 45.53 5.49 -1.48
C ARG A 390 45.09 4.17 -2.12
N ALA A 391 45.40 4.02 -3.40
CA ALA A 391 45.85 2.75 -3.95
C ALA A 391 47.36 2.87 -4.18
N THR A 392 48.16 2.56 -3.16
CA THR A 392 49.54 2.03 -3.21
C THR A 392 50.01 1.79 -1.77
N GLY A 393 50.67 0.65 -1.54
CA GLY A 393 50.90 -0.02 -0.23
C GLY A 393 51.58 0.82 0.88
N PHE A 394 51.62 0.34 2.11
CA PHE A 394 52.56 -0.72 2.50
C PHE A 394 52.24 -1.32 3.88
N ALA A 395 52.84 -2.49 4.12
CA ALA A 395 53.07 -3.09 5.43
C ALA A 395 53.40 -2.08 6.55
N GLY A 396 52.96 -2.39 7.77
CA GLY A 396 53.57 -1.92 9.01
C GLY A 396 52.71 -1.00 9.88
N PHE A 397 52.27 -1.59 11.00
CA PHE A 397 51.60 -1.06 12.19
C PHE A 397 50.09 -0.83 12.12
#